data_AF-A0AA39GU60-F1
#
_entry.id   AF-A0AA39GU60-F1
#
_cell.length_a   1.000
_cell.length_b   1.000
_cell.length_c   1.000
_cell.angle_alpha   90.00
_cell.angle_beta   90.00
_cell.angle_gamma   90.00
#
_symmetry.space_group_name_H-M   'P 1'
#
loop_
_entity.id
_entity.type
_entity.pdbx_description
1 polymer ?
#
loop_
_entity_poly.entity_id
_entity_poly.type
_entity_poly.pdbx_seq_one_letter_code
_entity_poly.pdbx_strand_id
1 'polypeptide(L)'
;MHLLKRKTTVMPDAAESPPRAESPTRTSFSIICNDGLTIPISLEAMKHSIILRTMVEDIDMESGEMAIPLDHVDGPTGAMIVEWCEQHKADPLPEIEGPDPNPTPAAPPYDMPSWDREFLGKEHCPIPLMSKLVTAANFLEIPWLYKFCCKRIFLDYIKDSTVDELRALLEPREDPFTF
;
A
#
# COMPACT_ATOMS: atom_id res chain seq x y z
N MET A 1 -34.26 48.76 -67.49
CA MET A 1 -35.65 48.32 -67.25
C MET A 1 -35.62 47.17 -66.26
N HIS A 2 -36.28 47.36 -65.11
CA HIS A 2 -36.76 46.35 -64.13
C HIS A 2 -35.73 45.44 -63.45
N LEU A 3 -35.83 45.04 -62.18
CA LEU A 3 -36.57 45.38 -60.94
C LEU A 3 -35.94 44.39 -59.93
N LEU A 4 -35.25 44.85 -58.89
CA LEU A 4 -35.69 44.82 -57.49
C LEU A 4 -36.01 43.45 -56.86
N LYS A 5 -35.45 43.27 -55.65
CA LYS A 5 -35.88 42.45 -54.48
C LYS A 5 -35.18 41.08 -54.33
N ARG A 6 -34.91 40.55 -53.14
CA ARG A 6 -34.87 40.97 -51.71
C ARG A 6 -34.31 39.74 -50.96
N LYS A 7 -33.64 39.97 -49.82
CA LYS A 7 -33.51 39.13 -48.60
C LYS A 7 -33.36 37.61 -48.77
N THR A 8 -32.38 37.02 -48.07
CA THR A 8 -32.63 36.20 -46.86
C THR A 8 -31.30 35.88 -46.17
N THR A 9 -31.23 36.27 -44.90
CA THR A 9 -30.27 35.76 -43.91
C THR A 9 -30.45 34.26 -43.77
N VAL A 10 -29.39 33.49 -43.99
CA VAL A 10 -29.27 32.12 -43.48
C VAL A 10 -27.91 32.04 -42.80
N MET A 11 -27.93 31.91 -41.48
CA MET A 11 -26.77 31.46 -40.72
C MET A 11 -26.63 29.95 -40.94
N PRO A 12 -25.44 29.42 -41.22
CA PRO A 12 -25.13 28.02 -40.93
C PRO A 12 -24.35 28.01 -39.60
N ASP A 13 -24.91 27.47 -38.53
CA ASP A 13 -25.12 26.06 -38.21
C ASP A 13 -24.12 25.72 -37.09
N ALA A 14 -24.65 25.18 -36.02
CA ALA A 14 -23.95 24.97 -34.77
C ALA A 14 -22.77 24.02 -35.01
N ALA A 15 -21.56 24.48 -34.69
CA ALA A 15 -20.41 23.60 -34.61
C ALA A 15 -20.63 22.62 -33.46
N GLU A 16 -21.17 21.47 -33.81
CA GLU A 16 -21.27 20.28 -32.99
C GLU A 16 -19.87 19.94 -32.49
N SER A 17 -19.68 20.05 -31.17
CA SER A 17 -18.42 19.72 -30.51
C SER A 17 -18.20 18.21 -30.61
N PRO A 18 -16.95 17.72 -30.78
CA PRO A 18 -16.68 16.30 -30.90
C PRO A 18 -17.09 15.55 -29.62
N PRO A 19 -17.47 14.26 -29.71
CA PRO A 19 -17.91 13.49 -28.57
C PRO A 19 -16.79 13.43 -27.53
N ARG A 20 -17.08 13.93 -26.32
CA ARG A 20 -16.23 13.79 -25.14
C ARG A 20 -15.98 12.29 -24.98
N ALA A 21 -14.72 11.88 -25.13
CA ALA A 21 -14.31 10.52 -24.85
C ALA A 21 -14.78 10.16 -23.44
N GLU A 22 -15.71 9.23 -23.34
CA GLU A 22 -16.08 8.56 -22.11
C GLU A 22 -14.84 7.80 -21.65
N SER A 23 -14.10 8.37 -20.70
CA SER A 23 -13.05 7.67 -19.98
C SER A 23 -13.70 6.49 -19.25
N PRO A 24 -13.15 5.27 -19.36
CA PRO A 24 -13.71 4.13 -18.64
C PRO A 24 -13.69 4.47 -17.15
N THR A 25 -14.78 4.19 -16.46
CA THR A 25 -14.92 4.33 -15.00
C THR A 25 -13.84 3.48 -14.32
N ARG A 26 -12.65 4.06 -14.14
CA ARG A 26 -11.57 3.45 -13.39
C ARG A 26 -11.93 3.56 -11.92
N THR A 27 -12.30 2.43 -11.33
CA THR A 27 -12.36 2.28 -9.89
C THR A 27 -11.00 2.68 -9.30
N SER A 28 -10.98 3.73 -8.49
CA SER A 28 -9.80 4.19 -7.76
C SER A 28 -9.91 3.73 -6.31
N PHE A 29 -8.81 3.22 -5.76
CA PHE A 29 -8.72 2.85 -4.35
C PHE A 29 -7.70 3.72 -3.65
N SER A 30 -7.97 4.06 -2.41
CA SER A 30 -7.05 4.81 -1.56
C SER A 30 -7.09 4.33 -0.12
N ILE A 31 -6.01 4.57 0.59
CA ILE A 31 -5.86 4.29 2.01
C ILE A 31 -5.79 5.62 2.75
N ILE A 32 -6.58 5.79 3.79
CA ILE A 32 -6.56 6.98 4.66
C ILE A 32 -5.82 6.59 5.94
N CYS A 33 -4.66 7.20 6.16
CA CYS A 33 -3.85 7.01 7.36
C CYS A 33 -4.39 7.84 8.52
N ASN A 34 -3.94 7.53 9.74
CA ASN A 34 -4.44 8.18 10.96
C ASN A 34 -4.11 9.67 11.09
N ASP A 35 -3.12 10.14 10.34
CA ASP A 35 -2.72 11.54 10.22
C ASP A 35 -3.48 12.29 9.11
N GLY A 36 -4.48 11.62 8.51
CA GLY A 36 -5.29 12.14 7.42
C GLY A 36 -4.63 12.02 6.05
N LEU A 37 -3.43 11.44 5.94
CA LEU A 37 -2.78 11.23 4.65
C LEU A 37 -3.55 10.19 3.83
N THR A 38 -3.99 10.59 2.64
CA THR A 38 -4.66 9.69 1.70
C THR A 38 -3.70 9.24 0.61
N ILE A 39 -3.51 7.92 0.47
CA ILE A 39 -2.52 7.32 -0.42
C ILE A 39 -3.23 6.43 -1.43
N PRO A 40 -3.12 6.69 -2.75
CA PRO A 40 -3.75 5.85 -3.76
C PRO A 40 -3.07 4.49 -3.86
N ILE A 41 -3.85 3.43 -4.08
CA ILE A 41 -3.36 2.06 -4.27
C ILE A 41 -4.12 1.39 -5.44
N SER A 42 -3.44 0.54 -6.20
CA SER A 42 -4.04 -0.23 -7.28
C SER A 42 -4.75 -1.50 -6.76
N LEU A 43 -5.73 -1.96 -7.53
CA LEU A 43 -6.44 -3.21 -7.23
C LEU A 43 -5.50 -4.41 -7.19
N GLU A 44 -4.51 -4.44 -8.07
CA GLU A 44 -3.51 -5.49 -8.13
C GLU A 44 -2.62 -5.51 -6.89
N ALA A 45 -2.21 -4.34 -6.39
CA ALA A 45 -1.41 -4.22 -5.18
C ALA A 45 -2.17 -4.67 -3.92
N MET A 46 -3.47 -4.36 -3.82
CA MET A 46 -4.29 -4.75 -2.66
C MET A 46 -4.42 -6.26 -2.46
N LYS A 47 -4.23 -7.07 -3.52
CA LYS A 47 -4.31 -8.53 -3.42
C LYS A 47 -3.28 -9.15 -2.47
N HIS A 48 -2.18 -8.44 -2.20
CA HIS A 48 -1.14 -8.86 -1.25
C HIS A 48 -1.60 -8.82 0.21
N SER A 49 -2.62 -8.02 0.52
CA SER A 49 -3.25 -8.00 1.83
C SER A 49 -4.51 -8.85 1.81
N ILE A 50 -4.60 -9.80 2.75
CA ILE A 50 -5.83 -10.61 2.91
C ILE A 50 -7.00 -9.72 3.34
N ILE A 51 -6.76 -8.75 4.22
CA ILE A 51 -7.77 -7.80 4.70
C ILE A 51 -8.25 -6.88 3.57
N LEU A 52 -7.33 -6.21 2.85
CA LEU A 52 -7.72 -5.28 1.77
C LEU A 52 -8.43 -6.03 0.64
N ARG A 53 -7.98 -7.24 0.29
CA ARG A 53 -8.65 -8.05 -0.72
C ARG A 53 -10.09 -8.39 -0.34
N THR A 54 -10.31 -8.88 0.88
CA THR A 54 -11.66 -9.19 1.39
C THR A 54 -12.55 -7.95 1.37
N MET A 55 -12.03 -6.80 1.81
CA MET A 55 -12.77 -5.54 1.80
C MET A 55 -13.24 -5.12 0.40
N VAL A 56 -12.46 -5.44 -0.64
CA VAL A 56 -12.79 -5.09 -2.03
C VAL A 56 -13.74 -6.11 -2.67
N GLU A 57 -13.61 -7.40 -2.31
CA GLU A 57 -14.50 -8.46 -2.79
C GLU A 57 -15.94 -8.31 -2.26
N ASP A 58 -16.10 -7.73 -1.07
CA ASP A 58 -17.41 -7.52 -0.42
C ASP A 58 -18.18 -6.29 -0.95
N ILE A 59 -17.58 -5.48 -1.84
CA ILE A 59 -18.20 -4.23 -2.33
C ILE A 59 -18.65 -4.40 -3.78
N ASP A 60 -19.96 -4.28 -3.99
CA ASP A 60 -20.55 -4.19 -5.32
C ASP A 60 -20.30 -2.78 -5.90
N MET A 61 -19.19 -2.63 -6.63
CA MET A 61 -18.69 -1.33 -7.08
C MET A 61 -19.37 -0.86 -8.36
N GLU A 62 -20.64 -0.45 -8.27
CA GLU A 62 -21.35 0.20 -9.40
C GLU A 62 -20.89 1.66 -9.63
N SER A 63 -20.27 2.32 -8.65
CA SER A 63 -19.71 3.66 -8.84
C SER A 63 -18.64 4.06 -7.81
N GLY A 64 -17.44 4.34 -8.31
CA GLY A 64 -16.61 5.49 -7.92
C GLY A 64 -15.99 5.52 -6.53
N GLU A 65 -14.67 5.33 -6.50
CA GLU A 65 -13.73 5.67 -5.42
C GLU A 65 -13.99 5.02 -4.05
N MET A 66 -13.08 4.13 -3.63
CA MET A 66 -13.11 3.54 -2.29
C MET A 66 -11.91 4.00 -1.48
N ALA A 67 -12.17 4.51 -0.27
CA ALA A 67 -11.14 4.92 0.67
C ALA A 67 -11.19 4.04 1.93
N ILE A 68 -10.07 3.37 2.25
CA ILE A 68 -9.94 2.43 3.36
C ILE A 68 -9.28 3.14 4.54
N PRO A 69 -9.98 3.37 5.67
CA PRO A 69 -9.39 4.00 6.85
C PRO A 69 -8.48 3.02 7.61
N LEU A 70 -7.26 3.44 7.90
CA LEU A 70 -6.28 2.75 8.74
C LEU A 70 -5.93 3.60 9.96
N ASP A 71 -6.82 3.61 10.96
CA ASP A 71 -6.75 4.47 12.15
C ASP A 71 -5.51 4.26 13.03
N HIS A 72 -4.78 3.15 12.83
CA HIS A 72 -3.59 2.80 13.61
C HIS A 72 -2.29 2.86 12.80
N VAL A 73 -2.35 3.28 11.53
CA VAL A 73 -1.20 3.38 10.64
C VAL A 73 -0.96 4.85 10.33
N ASP A 74 0.24 5.34 10.60
CA ASP A 74 0.64 6.70 10.22
C ASP A 74 1.01 6.79 8.74
N GLY A 75 0.97 8.01 8.19
CA GLY A 75 1.25 8.27 6.78
C GLY A 75 2.57 7.69 6.27
N PRO A 76 3.70 7.83 7.01
CA PRO A 76 4.97 7.23 6.61
C PRO A 76 4.89 5.69 6.52
N THR A 77 4.29 5.03 7.51
CA THR A 77 4.13 3.57 7.49
C THR A 77 3.17 3.13 6.38
N GLY A 78 2.06 3.86 6.20
CA GLY A 78 1.09 3.60 5.13
C GLY A 78 1.71 3.75 3.74
N ALA A 79 2.54 4.76 3.52
CA ALA A 79 3.26 4.98 2.27
C ALA A 79 4.19 3.80 1.96
N MET A 80 4.94 3.32 2.96
CA MET A 80 5.81 2.16 2.78
C MET A 80 5.02 0.89 2.44
N ILE A 81 3.88 0.65 3.10
CA ILE A 81 3.03 -0.50 2.79
C ILE A 81 2.53 -0.43 1.35
N VAL A 82 1.99 0.72 0.94
CA VAL A 82 1.48 0.91 -0.42
C VAL A 82 2.58 0.75 -1.45
N GLU A 83 3.76 1.35 -1.22
CA GLU A 83 4.91 1.24 -2.12
C GLU A 83 5.36 -0.22 -2.27
N TRP A 84 5.42 -0.96 -1.16
CA TRP A 84 5.78 -2.39 -1.18
C TRP A 84 4.76 -3.21 -1.98
N CYS A 85 3.46 -3.01 -1.73
CA CYS A 85 2.39 -3.71 -2.44
C CYS A 85 2.36 -3.38 -3.94
N GLU A 86 2.61 -2.12 -4.30
CA GLU A 86 2.69 -1.67 -5.70
C GLU A 86 3.88 -2.28 -6.43
N GLN A 87 5.03 -2.36 -5.77
CA GLN A 87 6.22 -2.99 -6.33
C GLN A 87 5.98 -4.47 -6.62
N HIS A 88 5.27 -5.17 -5.73
CA HIS A 88 5.06 -6.62 -5.82
C HIS A 88 3.74 -7.00 -6.52
N LYS A 89 2.94 -6.06 -7.03
CA LYS A 89 1.58 -6.35 -7.54
C LYS A 89 1.47 -7.41 -8.64
N ALA A 90 2.55 -7.73 -9.33
CA ALA A 90 2.63 -8.76 -10.36
C ALA A 90 3.16 -10.11 -9.84
N ASP A 91 3.63 -10.16 -8.59
CA ASP A 91 4.25 -11.33 -8.00
C ASP A 91 3.20 -12.34 -7.52
N PRO A 92 3.53 -13.63 -7.53
CA PRO A 92 2.64 -14.65 -7.01
C PRO A 92 2.39 -14.42 -5.51
N LEU A 93 1.11 -14.44 -5.12
CA LEU A 93 0.72 -14.42 -3.72
C LEU A 93 1.26 -15.69 -3.03
N PRO A 94 1.66 -15.60 -1.75
CA PRO A 94 2.03 -16.80 -1.01
C PRO A 94 0.82 -17.73 -0.95
N GLU A 95 1.03 -19.02 -1.20
CA GLU A 95 0.05 -20.02 -0.78
C GLU A 95 -0.13 -19.84 0.73
N ILE A 96 -1.39 -19.71 1.18
CA ILE A 96 -1.69 -19.68 2.62
C ILE A 96 -1.20 -21.01 3.16
N GLU A 97 -0.03 -20.99 3.83
CA GLU A 97 0.55 -22.17 4.48
C GLU A 97 -0.53 -22.68 5.44
N GLY A 98 -1.15 -23.82 5.11
CA GLY A 98 -2.11 -24.49 5.99
C GLY A 98 -1.46 -24.77 7.35
N PRO A 99 -2.25 -25.06 8.40
CA PRO A 99 -1.71 -25.24 9.74
C PRO A 99 -0.63 -26.33 9.74
N ASP A 100 0.63 -25.91 9.88
CA ASP A 100 1.76 -26.82 10.03
C ASP A 100 1.61 -27.54 11.38
N PRO A 101 1.44 -28.88 11.40
CA PRO A 101 1.32 -29.64 12.63
C PRO A 101 2.63 -29.68 13.46
N ASN A 102 3.74 -29.18 12.93
CA ASN A 102 5.01 -29.03 13.63
C ASN A 102 5.57 -27.61 13.46
N PRO A 103 5.48 -26.72 14.46
CA PRO A 103 6.10 -25.40 14.42
C PRO A 103 7.60 -25.53 14.67
N THR A 104 8.29 -26.27 13.81
CA THR A 104 9.74 -26.09 13.63
C THR A 104 9.92 -24.83 12.81
N PRO A 105 10.84 -23.91 13.18
CA PRO A 105 11.13 -22.78 12.31
C PRO A 105 11.63 -23.35 10.98
N ALA A 106 10.79 -23.32 9.95
CA ALA A 106 11.22 -23.70 8.61
C ALA A 106 12.42 -22.82 8.27
N ALA A 107 13.52 -23.43 7.80
CA ALA A 107 14.63 -22.69 7.21
C ALA A 107 14.02 -21.70 6.21
N PRO A 108 14.28 -20.38 6.30
CA PRO A 108 13.49 -19.37 5.60
C PRO A 108 13.55 -19.71 4.12
N PRO A 109 12.46 -20.22 3.51
CA PRO A 109 12.45 -20.27 2.08
C PRO A 109 12.41 -18.81 1.63
N TYR A 110 12.96 -18.52 0.45
CA TYR A 110 13.00 -17.18 -0.15
C TYR A 110 14.16 -16.29 0.34
N ASP A 111 15.20 -16.24 -0.48
CA ASP A 111 16.09 -15.11 -0.51
C ASP A 111 15.25 -13.85 -0.73
N MET A 112 15.32 -12.93 0.23
CA MET A 112 14.68 -11.62 0.13
C MET A 112 15.21 -10.95 -1.13
N PRO A 113 14.38 -10.49 -2.07
CA PRO A 113 14.87 -9.85 -3.30
C PRO A 113 15.77 -8.65 -3.01
N SER A 114 16.59 -8.27 -4.00
CA SER A 114 17.53 -7.14 -3.82
C SER A 114 16.81 -5.83 -3.50
N TRP A 115 15.65 -5.61 -4.11
CA TRP A 115 14.84 -4.42 -3.87
C TRP A 115 14.35 -4.38 -2.41
N ASP A 116 13.80 -5.47 -1.89
CA ASP A 116 13.35 -5.56 -0.50
C ASP A 116 14.48 -5.37 0.51
N ARG A 117 15.69 -5.86 0.20
CA ARG A 117 16.86 -5.67 1.07
C ARG A 117 17.24 -4.20 1.22
N GLU A 118 17.14 -3.44 0.13
CA GLU A 118 17.40 -2.00 0.12
C GLU A 118 16.24 -1.24 0.77
N PHE A 119 15.01 -1.54 0.37
CA PHE A 119 13.79 -0.92 0.86
C PHE A 119 13.60 -1.05 2.38
N LEU A 120 13.86 -2.25 2.94
CA LEU A 120 13.84 -2.51 4.37
C LEU A 120 15.20 -2.24 5.05
N GLY A 121 16.13 -1.62 4.34
CA GLY A 121 17.45 -1.27 4.86
C GLY A 121 17.39 -0.29 6.03
N LYS A 122 18.39 -0.29 6.93
CA LYS A 122 18.43 0.63 8.08
C LYS A 122 18.37 2.11 7.69
N GLU A 123 18.85 2.44 6.50
CA GLU A 123 18.86 3.79 5.95
C GLU A 123 17.44 4.29 5.64
N HIS A 124 16.59 3.40 5.11
CA HIS A 124 15.21 3.72 4.71
C HIS A 124 14.18 3.36 5.77
N CYS A 125 14.45 2.32 6.57
CA CYS A 125 13.55 1.75 7.57
C CYS A 125 14.28 1.54 8.92
N PRO A 126 14.45 2.60 9.73
CA PRO A 126 15.01 2.48 11.07
C PRO A 126 14.07 1.73 12.03
N ILE A 127 14.58 1.25 13.17
CA ILE A 127 13.82 0.40 14.12
C ILE A 127 12.43 0.93 14.50
N PRO A 128 12.25 2.24 14.84
CA PRO A 128 10.92 2.72 15.21
C PRO A 128 9.91 2.58 14.06
N LEU A 129 10.35 2.83 12.82
CA LEU A 129 9.52 2.66 11.62
C LEU A 129 9.31 1.18 11.31
N MET A 130 10.36 0.35 11.41
CA MET A 130 10.28 -1.10 11.23
C MET A 130 9.27 -1.73 12.21
N SER A 131 9.25 -1.29 13.47
CA SER A 131 8.29 -1.78 14.48
C SER A 131 6.84 -1.46 14.09
N LYS A 132 6.58 -0.26 13.57
CA LYS A 132 5.27 0.14 13.06
C LYS A 132 4.90 -0.66 11.81
N LEU A 133 5.84 -0.82 10.89
CA LEU A 133 5.68 -1.56 9.65
C LEU A 133 5.36 -3.03 9.90
N VAL A 134 6.06 -3.71 10.82
CA VAL A 134 5.75 -5.09 11.23
C VAL A 134 4.33 -5.21 11.78
N THR A 135 3.94 -4.28 12.65
CA THR A 135 2.62 -4.28 13.28
C THR A 135 1.52 -4.06 12.25
N ALA A 136 1.72 -3.11 11.33
CA ALA A 136 0.77 -2.82 10.27
C ALA A 136 0.69 -3.94 9.23
N ALA A 137 1.81 -4.55 8.84
CA ALA A 137 1.85 -5.71 7.94
C ALA A 137 1.15 -6.93 8.55
N ASN A 138 1.25 -7.13 9.87
CA ASN A 138 0.51 -8.15 10.59
C ASN A 138 -1.00 -7.85 10.61
N PHE A 139 -1.39 -6.60 10.91
CA PHE A 139 -2.80 -6.19 10.93
C PHE A 139 -3.48 -6.31 9.56
N LEU A 140 -2.79 -5.90 8.50
CA LEU A 140 -3.30 -6.00 7.13
C LEU A 140 -3.16 -7.42 6.55
N GLU A 141 -2.59 -8.36 7.31
CA GLU A 141 -2.28 -9.71 6.84
C GLU A 141 -1.57 -9.70 5.49
N ILE A 142 -0.37 -9.09 5.44
CA ILE A 142 0.55 -9.07 4.30
C ILE A 142 1.72 -10.02 4.62
N PRO A 143 1.63 -11.32 4.29
CA PRO A 143 2.53 -12.33 4.86
C PRO A 143 4.00 -12.16 4.44
N TRP A 144 4.24 -11.79 3.17
CA TRP A 144 5.61 -11.58 2.66
C TRP A 144 6.30 -10.40 3.31
N LEU A 145 5.63 -9.25 3.37
CA LEU A 145 6.16 -8.06 4.02
C LEU A 145 6.47 -8.34 5.50
N TYR A 146 5.55 -9.00 6.21
CA TYR A 146 5.79 -9.42 7.60
C TYR A 146 7.03 -10.32 7.73
N LYS A 147 7.12 -11.40 6.92
CA LYS A 147 8.26 -12.33 6.91
C LYS A 147 9.58 -11.59 6.59
N PHE A 148 9.59 -10.66 5.63
CA PHE A 148 10.76 -9.88 5.27
C PHE A 148 11.18 -8.91 6.36
N CYS A 149 10.25 -8.20 6.99
CA CYS A 149 10.56 -7.34 8.14
C CYS A 149 11.18 -8.15 9.29
N CYS A 150 10.62 -9.31 9.65
CA CYS A 150 11.18 -10.18 10.68
C CYS A 150 12.60 -10.66 10.33
N LYS A 151 12.82 -11.10 9.07
CA LYS A 151 14.14 -11.51 8.58
C LYS A 151 15.14 -10.36 8.64
N ARG A 152 14.71 -9.15 8.26
CA ARG A 152 15.55 -7.95 8.31
C ARG A 152 15.93 -7.63 9.75
N ILE A 153 14.98 -7.62 10.68
CA ILE A 153 15.24 -7.39 12.10
C ILE A 153 16.29 -8.37 12.62
N PHE A 154 16.13 -9.66 12.30
CA PHE A 154 17.06 -10.69 12.74
C PHE A 154 18.47 -10.45 12.19
N LEU A 155 18.61 -10.23 10.88
CA LEU A 155 19.92 -10.06 10.23
C LEU A 155 20.65 -8.80 10.70
N ASP A 156 19.92 -7.71 10.86
CA ASP A 156 20.51 -6.38 11.08
C ASP A 156 20.75 -6.06 12.54
N TYR A 157 19.94 -6.62 13.44
CA TYR A 157 19.94 -6.20 14.84
C TYR A 157 20.09 -7.35 15.83
N ILE A 158 19.85 -8.62 15.45
CA ILE A 158 19.87 -9.74 16.40
C ILE A 158 21.09 -10.65 16.20
N LYS A 159 21.36 -11.06 14.95
CA LYS A 159 22.28 -12.15 14.63
C LYS A 159 23.68 -12.01 15.26
N ASP A 160 24.24 -10.81 15.21
CA ASP A 160 25.61 -10.54 15.67
C ASP A 160 25.65 -9.57 16.87
N SER A 161 24.51 -9.28 17.49
CA SER A 161 24.40 -8.37 18.64
C SER A 161 24.52 -9.13 19.96
N THR A 162 25.19 -8.52 20.93
CA THR A 162 25.23 -9.02 22.30
C THR A 162 23.91 -8.76 23.03
N VAL A 163 23.66 -9.49 24.12
CA VAL A 163 22.46 -9.29 24.96
C VAL A 163 22.39 -7.86 25.51
N ASP A 164 23.53 -7.26 25.84
CA ASP A 164 23.59 -5.90 26.39
C ASP A 164 23.28 -4.84 25.32
N GLU A 165 23.76 -5.02 24.09
CA GLU A 165 23.41 -4.15 22.95
C GLU A 165 21.93 -4.26 22.59
N LEU A 166 21.38 -5.49 22.62
CA LEU A 166 19.95 -5.73 22.40
C LEU A 166 19.10 -5.06 23.47
N ARG A 167 19.51 -5.11 24.75
CA ARG A 167 18.82 -4.38 25.83
C ARG A 167 18.84 -2.88 25.55
N ALA A 168 20.01 -2.30 25.27
CA ALA A 168 20.12 -0.86 25.00
C ALA A 168 19.28 -0.39 23.79
N LEU A 169 19.06 -1.28 22.81
CA LEU A 169 18.34 -1.00 21.58
C LEU A 169 16.82 -1.17 21.71
N LEU A 170 16.37 -2.16 22.49
CA LEU A 170 14.97 -2.59 22.59
C LEU A 170 14.30 -2.17 23.89
N GLU A 171 15.06 -1.80 24.92
CA GLU A 171 14.48 -1.29 26.16
C GLU A 171 13.72 0.02 25.89
N PRO A 172 12.47 0.14 26.37
CA PRO A 172 11.79 1.41 26.38
C PRO A 172 12.65 2.40 27.16
N ARG A 173 13.08 3.48 26.51
CA ARG A 173 13.77 4.56 27.20
C ARG A 173 12.74 5.20 28.13
N GLU A 174 12.91 5.09 29.44
CA GLU A 174 12.09 5.84 30.37
C GLU A 174 12.30 7.33 30.09
N ASP A 175 11.25 8.00 29.59
CA ASP A 175 11.27 9.46 29.48
C ASP A 175 11.18 10.01 30.91
N PRO A 176 12.18 10.75 31.42
CA PRO A 176 12.17 11.28 32.79
C PRO A 176 11.10 12.38 33.01
N PHE A 177 10.17 12.57 32.07
CA PHE A 177 9.15 13.62 32.08
C PHE A 177 7.72 13.11 31.92
N THR A 178 7.45 11.81 32.04
CA THR A 178 6.07 11.35 32.29
C THR A 178 5.69 11.64 33.75
N PHE A 179 5.11 12.82 33.98
CA PHE A 179 4.37 13.18 35.20
C PHE A 179 2.90 12.83 35.06
#